data_AF-A0A535VAM8-F1
#
_entry.id   AF-A0A535VAM8-F1
#
_cell.length_a   1.000
_cell.length_b   1.000
_cell.length_c   1.000
_cell.angle_alpha   90.00
_cell.angle_beta   90.00
_cell.angle_gamma   90.00
#
_symmetry.space_group_name_H-M   'P 1'
#
loop_
_entity.id
_entity.type
_entity.pdbx_description
1 polymer ?
#
loop_
_entity_poly.entity_id
_entity_poly.type
_entity_poly.pdbx_seq_one_letter_code
_entity_poly.pdbx_strand_id
1 'polypeptide(L)'
;MIARRVRGMGGLGGRRRSPVHRIALSPACWGINEAPDWGHQIDVERVLSEAAAIGEGAITAGPPGFLPDRSDQARALLRHHRLQVVSGQVHAILHHHEASGPELAHIDGHAQWLAAVGATTLVLSAIPERSAGAVRPDSLSNAEWAHLLHLIGSVEHVCARHKLKVAVQPRFGSTIQGPEEIERLLVGSEAGVCLDIAHLVIAGADPIEVIELAAGRIQHVHLNDVDLDLARRVRDRSLSYKDAVARTLFRPVGEGGAKVTKVTEALKHARYRGWYTLEQETRLVSHDDRPLGRISRSLEFVLPLLG
;
A
#
# COMPACT_ATOMS: atom_id res chain seq x y z
N MET A 1 -39.78 -3.34 54.89
CA MET A 1 -39.02 -2.28 54.19
C MET A 1 -37.62 -2.82 53.92
N ILE A 2 -37.34 -3.52 52.82
CA ILE A 2 -37.06 -3.01 51.46
C ILE A 2 -36.21 -1.73 51.46
N ALA A 3 -34.94 -1.84 51.08
CA ALA A 3 -34.34 -1.05 50.00
C ALA A 3 -32.90 -1.52 49.67
N ARG A 4 -32.76 -2.11 48.47
CA ARG A 4 -31.51 -2.23 47.70
C ARG A 4 -31.00 -0.83 47.29
N ARG A 5 -29.69 -0.62 47.25
CA ARG A 5 -29.00 0.38 46.41
C ARG A 5 -27.90 -0.35 45.63
N VAL A 6 -28.21 -0.79 44.41
CA VAL A 6 -27.93 -0.14 43.11
C VAL A 6 -26.43 0.05 42.86
N ARG A 7 -25.92 -0.81 41.97
CA ARG A 7 -24.60 -0.79 41.35
C ARG A 7 -24.38 0.53 40.61
N GLY A 8 -23.28 1.21 40.90
CA GLY A 8 -22.74 2.24 40.03
C GLY A 8 -22.16 1.60 38.77
N MET A 9 -22.77 1.88 37.62
CA MET A 9 -22.21 1.61 36.30
C MET A 9 -20.95 2.48 36.12
N GLY A 10 -19.78 1.87 36.29
CA GLY A 10 -18.52 2.43 35.80
C GLY A 10 -18.56 2.48 34.28
N GLY A 11 -18.36 3.67 33.73
CA GLY A 11 -18.42 3.94 32.30
C GLY A 11 -17.52 3.00 31.49
N LEU A 12 -18.08 2.46 30.41
CA LEU A 12 -17.37 1.77 29.34
C LEU A 12 -16.47 2.79 28.61
N GLY A 13 -15.33 3.11 29.21
CA GLY A 13 -14.20 3.64 28.48
C GLY A 13 -13.78 2.56 27.47
N GLY A 14 -14.24 2.70 26.22
CA GLY A 14 -13.89 1.81 25.13
C GLY A 14 -12.38 1.84 24.92
N ARG A 15 -11.67 0.90 25.56
CA ARG A 15 -10.25 0.66 25.31
C ARG A 15 -10.09 0.41 23.81
N ARG A 16 -9.32 1.27 23.13
CA ARG A 16 -8.81 0.98 21.79
C ARG A 16 -8.13 -0.40 21.86
N ARG A 17 -8.70 -1.41 21.21
CA ARG A 17 -8.02 -2.71 21.05
C ARG A 17 -6.82 -2.44 20.15
N SER A 18 -5.63 -2.74 20.65
CA SER A 18 -4.45 -2.83 19.78
C SER A 18 -4.74 -3.84 18.69
N PRO A 19 -4.34 -3.60 17.42
CA PRO A 19 -4.34 -4.63 16.41
C PRO A 19 -3.56 -5.84 16.93
N VAL A 20 -4.07 -7.02 16.64
CA VAL A 20 -3.45 -8.30 17.03
C VAL A 20 -2.39 -8.67 15.99
N HIS A 21 -2.66 -8.45 14.70
CA HIS A 21 -1.86 -8.96 13.59
C HIS A 21 -1.10 -7.90 12.78
N ARG A 22 -1.05 -6.63 13.23
CA ARG A 22 -0.47 -5.49 12.47
C ARG A 22 -0.89 -5.50 11.00
N ILE A 23 -2.18 -5.72 10.75
CA ILE A 23 -2.78 -5.69 9.41
C ILE A 23 -3.63 -4.43 9.25
N ALA A 24 -3.44 -3.74 8.13
CA ALA A 24 -4.26 -2.62 7.68
C ALA A 24 -5.00 -3.01 6.39
N LEU A 25 -6.09 -2.29 6.11
CA LEU A 25 -6.83 -2.42 4.85
C LEU A 25 -6.47 -1.24 3.92
N SER A 26 -6.31 -1.51 2.62
CA SER A 26 -6.19 -0.44 1.62
C SER A 26 -7.57 -0.06 1.08
N PRO A 27 -7.90 1.24 0.91
CA PRO A 27 -9.13 1.66 0.23
C PRO A 27 -9.19 1.19 -1.23
N ALA A 28 -8.07 0.76 -1.83
CA ALA A 28 -8.04 0.11 -3.15
C ALA A 28 -8.92 -1.14 -3.21
N CYS A 29 -9.12 -1.83 -2.08
CA CYS A 29 -10.05 -2.96 -1.95
C CYS A 29 -11.53 -2.59 -2.23
N TRP A 30 -11.86 -1.30 -2.13
CA TRP A 30 -13.18 -0.73 -2.42
C TRP A 30 -13.23 0.03 -3.75
N GLY A 31 -12.17 -0.10 -4.57
CA GLY A 31 -12.09 0.54 -5.89
C GLY A 31 -11.65 1.99 -5.86
N ILE A 32 -11.10 2.46 -4.73
CA ILE A 32 -10.52 3.80 -4.64
C ILE A 32 -9.18 3.82 -5.38
N ASN A 33 -9.03 4.72 -6.34
CA ASN A 33 -7.82 4.82 -7.17
C ASN A 33 -7.67 6.23 -7.75
N GLU A 34 -6.43 6.68 -7.95
CA GLU A 34 -6.13 7.99 -8.55
C GLU A 34 -6.19 8.00 -10.09
N ALA A 35 -6.23 6.84 -10.73
CA ALA A 35 -6.22 6.74 -12.18
C ALA A 35 -7.50 7.36 -12.80
N PRO A 36 -7.37 8.20 -13.84
CA PRO A 36 -8.52 8.72 -14.56
C PRO A 36 -9.41 7.60 -15.11
N ASP A 37 -10.72 7.83 -15.03
CA ASP A 37 -11.75 6.88 -15.47
C ASP A 37 -11.58 5.48 -14.86
N TRP A 38 -11.16 5.38 -13.58
CA TRP A 38 -11.00 4.09 -12.89
C TRP A 38 -12.32 3.33 -12.70
N GLY A 39 -13.47 3.99 -12.77
CA GLY A 39 -14.77 3.36 -12.55
C GLY A 39 -15.45 3.95 -11.32
N HIS A 40 -16.45 3.25 -10.79
CA HIS A 40 -17.18 3.73 -9.62
C HIS A 40 -16.28 3.68 -8.38
N GLN A 41 -16.16 4.80 -7.68
CA GLN A 41 -15.43 4.89 -6.41
C GLN A 41 -16.43 4.99 -5.26
N ILE A 42 -16.32 4.09 -4.29
CA ILE A 42 -17.20 4.05 -3.12
C ILE A 42 -16.95 5.27 -2.23
N ASP A 43 -18.01 5.81 -1.65
CA ASP A 43 -17.91 6.95 -0.74
C ASP A 43 -17.02 6.65 0.49
N VAL A 44 -16.24 7.65 0.90
CA VAL A 44 -15.27 7.53 2.01
C VAL A 44 -15.93 7.07 3.31
N GLU A 45 -17.12 7.54 3.66
CA GLU A 45 -17.80 7.13 4.90
C GLU A 45 -18.12 5.64 4.88
N ARG A 46 -18.53 5.13 3.71
CA ARG A 46 -18.81 3.71 3.53
C ARG A 46 -17.53 2.88 3.60
N VAL A 47 -16.45 3.29 2.93
CA VAL A 47 -15.16 2.58 2.99
C VAL A 47 -14.65 2.50 4.43
N LEU A 48 -14.64 3.62 5.15
CA LEU A 48 -14.14 3.67 6.53
C LEU A 48 -15.02 2.87 7.50
N SER A 49 -16.35 2.94 7.35
CA SER A 49 -17.29 2.16 8.16
C SER A 49 -17.11 0.65 7.94
N GLU A 50 -17.03 0.22 6.69
CA GLU A 50 -16.80 -1.19 6.34
C GLU A 50 -15.42 -1.66 6.83
N ALA A 51 -14.36 -0.88 6.61
CA ALA A 51 -13.01 -1.20 7.08
C ALA A 51 -12.94 -1.36 8.61
N ALA A 52 -13.65 -0.50 9.35
CA ALA A 52 -13.75 -0.60 10.81
C ALA A 52 -14.56 -1.81 11.28
N ALA A 53 -15.53 -2.27 10.49
CA ALA A 53 -16.38 -3.41 10.82
C ALA A 53 -15.66 -4.76 10.67
N ILE A 54 -14.81 -4.91 9.65
CA ILE A 54 -14.14 -6.19 9.34
C ILE A 54 -12.66 -6.24 9.67
N GLY A 55 -12.00 -5.08 9.80
CA GLY A 55 -10.55 -5.00 10.03
C GLY A 55 -10.16 -4.89 11.51
N GLU A 56 -8.86 -4.71 11.76
CA GLU A 56 -8.30 -4.55 13.11
C GLU A 56 -8.07 -3.09 13.52
N GLY A 57 -8.87 -2.18 12.95
CA GLY A 57 -8.79 -0.75 13.27
C GLY A 57 -7.64 0.00 12.60
N ALA A 58 -7.08 -0.54 11.50
CA ALA A 58 -6.00 0.08 10.74
C ALA A 58 -6.31 0.14 9.24
N ILE A 59 -5.93 1.25 8.60
CA ILE A 59 -6.14 1.52 7.17
C ILE A 59 -4.90 2.23 6.59
N THR A 60 -4.73 2.22 5.27
CA THR A 60 -3.79 3.13 4.59
C THR A 60 -4.49 4.45 4.25
N ALA A 61 -3.70 5.49 3.96
CA ALA A 61 -4.21 6.82 3.66
C ALA A 61 -5.03 6.90 2.36
N GLY A 62 -4.86 5.94 1.44
CA GLY A 62 -5.40 6.01 0.09
C GLY A 62 -4.74 7.09 -0.77
N PRO A 63 -5.22 7.26 -2.02
CA PRO A 63 -4.77 8.32 -2.90
C PRO A 63 -5.26 9.70 -2.45
N PRO A 64 -4.66 10.79 -2.97
CA PRO A 64 -5.20 12.15 -2.81
C PRO A 64 -6.69 12.22 -3.13
N GLY A 65 -7.46 12.94 -2.30
CA GLY A 65 -8.91 13.08 -2.44
C GLY A 65 -9.76 12.03 -1.73
N PHE A 66 -9.18 10.90 -1.27
CA PHE A 66 -9.91 9.92 -0.47
C PHE A 66 -10.13 10.42 0.97
N LEU A 67 -9.07 10.85 1.65
CA LEU A 67 -9.15 11.51 2.96
C LEU A 67 -9.04 13.03 2.80
N PRO A 68 -9.62 13.84 3.72
CA PRO A 68 -9.51 15.29 3.67
C PRO A 68 -8.07 15.81 3.71
N ASP A 69 -7.74 16.79 2.86
CA ASP A 69 -6.41 17.43 2.82
C ASP A 69 -6.04 18.11 4.16
N ARG A 70 -7.06 18.59 4.88
CA ARG A 70 -6.89 19.13 6.23
C ARG A 70 -6.70 18.01 7.24
N SER A 71 -5.48 17.87 7.76
CA SER A 71 -5.13 16.79 8.70
C SER A 71 -6.01 16.75 9.96
N ASP A 72 -6.53 17.89 10.43
CA ASP A 72 -7.47 17.94 11.56
C ASP A 72 -8.84 17.33 11.23
N GLN A 73 -9.34 17.56 10.01
CA GLN A 73 -10.56 16.94 9.50
C GLN A 73 -10.35 15.45 9.25
N ALA A 74 -9.25 15.07 8.60
CA ALA A 74 -8.90 13.65 8.40
C ALA A 74 -8.77 12.89 9.73
N ARG A 75 -8.09 13.47 10.73
CA ARG A 75 -8.01 12.90 12.09
C ARG A 75 -9.39 12.77 12.75
N ALA A 76 -10.28 13.75 12.55
CA ALA A 76 -11.62 13.70 13.11
C ALA A 76 -12.45 12.56 12.50
N LEU A 77 -12.40 12.42 11.18
CA LEU A 77 -13.06 11.36 10.42
C LEU A 77 -12.53 9.97 10.81
N LEU A 78 -11.21 9.78 10.81
CA LEU A 78 -10.58 8.52 11.24
C LEU A 78 -10.94 8.15 12.68
N ARG A 79 -10.97 9.14 13.59
CA ARG A 79 -11.37 8.93 14.98
C ARG A 79 -12.85 8.53 15.11
N HIS A 80 -13.74 9.09 14.30
CA HIS A 80 -15.15 8.73 14.26
C HIS A 80 -15.32 7.23 13.97
N HIS A 81 -14.58 6.72 13.00
CA HIS A 81 -14.56 5.30 12.60
C HIS A 81 -13.63 4.41 13.44
N ARG A 82 -12.90 4.99 14.41
CA ARG A 82 -11.91 4.29 15.25
C ARG A 82 -10.78 3.61 14.45
N LEU A 83 -10.42 4.21 13.31
CA LEU A 83 -9.32 3.76 12.47
C LEU A 83 -8.03 4.54 12.77
N GLN A 84 -6.90 3.89 12.56
CA GLN A 84 -5.58 4.52 12.50
C GLN A 84 -4.98 4.35 11.10
N VAL A 85 -4.35 5.40 10.59
CA VAL A 85 -3.57 5.31 9.36
C VAL A 85 -2.18 4.77 9.70
N VAL A 86 -1.69 3.80 8.92
CA VAL A 86 -0.36 3.19 9.16
C VAL A 86 0.67 3.58 8.11
N SER A 87 0.21 3.79 6.87
CA SER A 87 1.02 4.18 5.74
C SER A 87 0.23 5.03 4.73
N GLY A 88 0.95 5.73 3.87
CA GLY A 88 0.40 6.39 2.68
C GLY A 88 1.40 6.36 1.54
N GLN A 89 0.90 6.51 0.32
CA GLN A 89 1.67 6.32 -0.91
C GLN A 89 1.97 7.65 -1.58
N VAL A 90 3.16 7.78 -2.17
CA VAL A 90 3.52 8.91 -3.02
C VAL A 90 4.20 8.42 -4.29
N HIS A 91 3.88 9.09 -5.40
CA HIS A 91 4.50 8.88 -6.70
C HIS A 91 5.34 10.08 -7.06
N ALA A 92 6.57 9.83 -7.49
CA ALA A 92 7.53 10.88 -7.80
C ALA A 92 8.42 10.52 -9.00
N ILE A 93 8.73 11.52 -9.81
CA ILE A 93 9.72 11.41 -10.88
C ILE A 93 11.09 11.64 -10.25
N LEU A 94 11.90 10.58 -10.15
CA LEU A 94 13.16 10.66 -9.39
C LEU A 94 14.44 10.72 -10.25
N HIS A 95 14.32 10.51 -11.56
CA HIS A 95 15.47 10.36 -12.46
C HIS A 95 15.77 11.62 -13.28
N HIS A 96 15.00 12.70 -13.10
CA HIS A 96 15.22 13.99 -13.76
C HIS A 96 15.65 15.07 -12.76
N HIS A 97 16.81 15.68 -13.01
CA HIS A 97 17.38 16.72 -12.15
C HIS A 97 16.44 17.92 -11.94
N GLU A 98 15.78 18.36 -13.00
CA GLU A 98 14.82 19.48 -12.97
C GLU A 98 13.58 19.21 -12.11
N ALA A 99 13.21 17.94 -11.92
CA ALA A 99 12.07 17.55 -11.09
C ALA A 99 12.41 17.46 -9.60
N SER A 100 13.70 17.37 -9.22
CA SER A 100 14.13 17.10 -7.83
C SER A 100 13.52 18.05 -6.80
N GLY A 101 13.59 19.37 -7.03
CA GLY A 101 13.08 20.37 -6.09
C GLY A 101 11.56 20.27 -5.88
N PRO A 102 10.76 20.35 -6.96
CA PRO A 102 9.31 20.18 -6.89
C PRO A 102 8.88 18.85 -6.25
N GLU A 103 9.53 17.74 -6.60
CA GLU A 103 9.20 16.41 -6.09
C GLU A 103 9.50 16.30 -4.58
N LEU A 104 10.67 16.76 -4.12
CA LEU A 104 10.99 16.77 -2.69
C LEU A 104 10.05 17.68 -1.90
N ALA A 105 9.65 18.83 -2.43
CA ALA A 105 8.69 19.72 -1.77
C ALA A 105 7.30 19.07 -1.67
N HIS A 106 6.84 18.38 -2.72
CA HIS A 106 5.59 17.64 -2.71
C HIS A 106 5.62 16.50 -1.67
N ILE A 107 6.70 15.71 -1.67
CA ILE A 107 6.91 14.61 -0.71
C ILE A 107 6.97 15.15 0.71
N ASP A 108 7.62 16.29 0.95
CA ASP A 108 7.69 16.90 2.28
C ASP A 108 6.32 17.29 2.82
N GLY A 109 5.49 17.93 1.98
CA GLY A 109 4.11 18.27 2.34
C GLY A 109 3.25 17.03 2.62
N HIS A 110 3.39 15.98 1.80
CA HIS A 110 2.67 14.73 2.02
C HIS A 110 3.16 14.00 3.28
N ALA A 111 4.47 13.94 3.51
CA ALA A 111 5.07 13.36 4.72
C ALA A 111 4.60 14.10 5.98
N GLN A 112 4.54 15.42 5.95
CA GLN A 112 3.99 16.23 7.04
C GLN A 112 2.52 15.86 7.31
N TRP A 113 1.71 15.73 6.27
CA TRP A 113 0.30 15.35 6.41
C TRP A 113 0.13 13.93 6.96
N LEU A 114 0.91 12.96 6.46
CA LEU A 114 0.91 11.57 6.92
C LEU A 114 1.28 11.46 8.40
N ALA A 115 2.35 12.13 8.82
CA ALA A 115 2.74 12.19 10.22
C ALA A 115 1.64 12.83 11.08
N ALA A 116 0.97 13.88 10.57
CA ALA A 116 -0.11 14.55 11.29
C ALA A 116 -1.38 13.68 11.43
N VAL A 117 -1.62 12.69 10.56
CA VAL A 117 -2.72 11.72 10.70
C VAL A 117 -2.31 10.43 11.41
N GLY A 118 -1.04 10.30 11.79
CA GLY A 118 -0.52 9.23 12.63
C GLY A 118 0.13 8.06 11.88
N ALA A 119 0.35 8.20 10.57
CA ALA A 119 1.09 7.21 9.80
C ALA A 119 2.55 7.11 10.27
N THR A 120 3.18 5.96 10.02
CA THR A 120 4.60 5.73 10.36
C THR A 120 5.47 5.41 9.15
N THR A 121 4.84 5.14 8.00
CA THR A 121 5.53 4.74 6.78
C THR A 121 5.00 5.51 5.58
N LEU A 122 5.91 6.02 4.74
CA LEU A 122 5.62 6.51 3.41
C LEU A 122 6.08 5.47 2.39
N VAL A 123 5.16 5.01 1.56
CA VAL A 123 5.42 4.07 0.45
C VAL A 123 5.72 4.89 -0.80
N LEU A 124 6.92 4.74 -1.34
CA LEU A 124 7.42 5.53 -2.46
C LEU A 124 7.45 4.68 -3.73
N SER A 125 6.78 5.12 -4.79
CA SER A 125 7.03 4.58 -6.14
C SER A 125 7.66 5.62 -7.04
N ALA A 126 8.79 5.25 -7.67
CA ALA A 126 9.42 6.07 -8.69
C ALA A 126 8.68 5.89 -10.03
N ILE A 127 8.07 6.95 -10.56
CA ILE A 127 7.31 6.90 -11.82
C ILE A 127 8.12 7.49 -12.98
N PRO A 128 7.92 7.00 -14.22
CA PRO A 128 8.59 7.55 -15.40
C PRO A 128 8.11 8.99 -15.68
N GLU A 129 6.80 9.20 -15.71
CA GLU A 129 6.18 10.50 -15.91
C GLU A 129 4.83 10.57 -15.19
N ARG A 130 4.29 11.79 -15.00
CA ARG A 130 2.95 12.05 -14.44
C ARG A 130 1.83 11.99 -15.50
N SER A 131 2.16 11.75 -16.76
CA SER A 131 1.20 11.79 -17.88
C SER A 131 0.34 10.52 -17.95
N ALA A 132 -0.96 10.69 -18.26
CA ALA A 132 -1.85 9.55 -18.47
C ALA A 132 -1.44 8.80 -19.75
N GLY A 133 -1.09 7.53 -19.61
CA GLY A 133 -0.60 6.72 -20.73
C GLY A 133 0.90 6.89 -21.02
N ALA A 134 1.66 7.48 -20.09
CA ALA A 134 3.12 7.51 -20.15
C ALA A 134 3.68 6.13 -20.48
N VAL A 135 4.44 6.05 -21.57
CA VAL A 135 5.16 4.83 -21.93
C VAL A 135 6.46 4.83 -21.13
N ARG A 136 6.63 3.80 -20.30
CA ARG A 136 7.90 3.57 -19.60
C ARG A 136 9.04 3.50 -20.63
N PRO A 137 10.11 4.28 -20.50
CA PRO A 137 11.29 4.14 -21.34
C PRO A 137 11.92 2.76 -21.13
N ASP A 138 12.53 2.19 -22.16
CA ASP A 138 13.04 0.81 -22.11
C ASP A 138 14.08 0.61 -21.00
N SER A 139 14.92 1.63 -20.74
CA SER A 139 15.83 1.68 -19.60
C SER A 139 16.27 3.11 -19.29
N LEU A 140 16.66 3.38 -18.05
CA LEU A 140 17.36 4.61 -17.69
C LEU A 140 18.87 4.47 -17.94
N SER A 141 19.52 5.57 -18.30
CA SER A 141 20.98 5.68 -18.33
C SER A 141 21.59 5.55 -16.93
N ASN A 142 22.91 5.30 -16.86
CA ASN A 142 23.61 5.21 -15.57
C ASN A 142 23.57 6.52 -14.77
N ALA A 143 23.56 7.67 -15.45
CA ALA A 143 23.45 8.97 -14.79
C ALA A 143 22.06 9.17 -14.16
N GLU A 144 21.00 8.84 -14.89
CA GLU A 144 19.63 8.87 -14.41
C GLU A 144 19.40 7.92 -13.24
N TRP A 145 19.98 6.72 -13.28
CA TRP A 145 19.95 5.77 -12.16
C TRP A 145 20.69 6.29 -10.92
N ALA A 146 21.90 6.82 -11.10
CA ALA A 146 22.65 7.40 -9.98
C ALA A 146 21.89 8.56 -9.34
N HIS A 147 21.25 9.40 -10.16
CA HIS A 147 20.41 10.49 -9.69
C HIS A 147 19.17 9.99 -8.94
N LEU A 148 18.47 8.99 -9.49
CA LEU A 148 17.31 8.36 -8.85
C LEU A 148 17.66 7.81 -7.46
N LEU A 149 18.76 7.07 -7.33
CA LEU A 149 19.18 6.49 -6.05
C LEU A 149 19.57 7.59 -5.05
N HIS A 150 20.25 8.64 -5.50
CA HIS A 150 20.55 9.81 -4.68
C HIS A 150 19.28 10.50 -4.16
N LEU A 151 18.27 10.64 -5.02
CA LEU A 151 17.03 11.30 -4.64
C LEU A 151 16.18 10.43 -3.71
N ILE A 152 16.22 9.10 -3.85
CA ILE A 152 15.65 8.18 -2.84
C ILE A 152 16.26 8.45 -1.45
N GLY A 153 17.59 8.55 -1.34
CA GLY A 153 18.23 8.89 -0.06
C GLY A 153 17.83 10.28 0.47
N SER A 154 17.58 11.24 -0.42
CA SER A 154 17.04 12.56 -0.04
C SER A 154 15.60 12.45 0.50
N VAL A 155 14.77 11.59 -0.08
CA VAL A 155 13.41 11.30 0.41
C VAL A 155 13.44 10.66 1.79
N GLU A 156 14.40 9.77 2.06
CA GLU A 156 14.60 9.22 3.41
C GLU A 156 14.90 10.30 4.45
N HIS A 157 15.76 11.25 4.11
CA HIS A 157 16.05 12.40 4.97
C HIS A 157 14.80 13.24 5.22
N VAL A 158 14.02 13.55 4.18
CA VAL A 158 12.76 14.29 4.30
C VAL A 158 11.79 13.58 5.25
N CYS A 159 11.59 12.27 5.06
CA CYS A 159 10.67 11.47 5.87
C CYS A 159 11.13 11.34 7.34
N ALA A 160 12.44 11.21 7.57
CA ALA A 160 13.00 11.14 8.91
C ALA A 160 12.69 12.39 9.76
N ARG A 161 12.66 13.59 9.16
CA ARG A 161 12.25 14.83 9.84
C ARG A 161 10.82 14.77 10.38
N HIS A 162 9.95 14.02 9.71
CA HIS A 162 8.56 13.77 10.11
C HIS A 162 8.36 12.47 10.89
N LYS A 163 9.45 11.78 11.27
CA LYS A 163 9.44 10.48 11.95
C LYS A 163 8.76 9.37 11.15
N LEU A 164 8.79 9.48 9.82
CA LEU A 164 8.33 8.45 8.90
C LEU A 164 9.51 7.62 8.41
N LYS A 165 9.26 6.32 8.23
CA LYS A 165 10.12 5.45 7.43
C LYS A 165 9.74 5.56 5.95
N VAL A 166 10.69 5.34 5.06
CA VAL A 166 10.43 5.18 3.63
C VAL A 166 10.46 3.69 3.28
N ALA A 167 9.54 3.29 2.42
CA ALA A 167 9.51 1.98 1.81
C ALA A 167 9.36 2.14 0.29
N VAL A 168 10.44 1.96 -0.47
CA VAL A 168 10.42 1.99 -1.94
C VAL A 168 9.66 0.76 -2.43
N GLN A 169 8.65 0.96 -3.27
CA GLN A 169 7.79 -0.09 -3.82
C GLN A 169 8.16 -0.32 -5.28
N PRO A 170 8.91 -1.40 -5.58
CA PRO A 170 8.97 -1.90 -6.94
C PRO A 170 7.56 -2.29 -7.41
N ARG A 171 7.12 -1.76 -8.54
CA ARG A 171 5.77 -2.05 -9.05
C ARG A 171 5.67 -2.02 -10.57
N PHE A 172 4.69 -2.77 -11.08
CA PHE A 172 4.35 -2.75 -12.49
C PHE A 172 3.95 -1.34 -12.95
N GLY A 173 4.53 -0.89 -14.07
CA GLY A 173 4.35 0.45 -14.64
C GLY A 173 5.28 1.53 -14.07
N SER A 174 6.08 1.22 -13.05
CA SER A 174 7.00 2.18 -12.45
C SER A 174 8.41 2.12 -13.06
N THR A 175 9.26 3.07 -12.69
CA THR A 175 10.68 3.08 -13.08
C THR A 175 11.41 1.87 -12.51
N ILE A 176 11.14 1.52 -11.24
CA ILE A 176 11.70 0.34 -10.56
C ILE A 176 10.65 -0.79 -10.63
N GLN A 177 10.70 -1.60 -11.68
CA GLN A 177 9.63 -2.57 -11.95
C GLN A 177 10.08 -4.02 -11.76
N GLY A 178 11.03 -4.47 -12.57
CA GLY A 178 11.38 -5.88 -12.72
C GLY A 178 12.67 -6.26 -12.01
N PRO A 179 13.11 -7.53 -12.17
CA PRO A 179 14.29 -8.06 -11.48
C PRO A 179 15.54 -7.19 -11.61
N GLU A 180 15.85 -6.72 -12.82
CA GLU A 180 17.05 -5.90 -13.09
C GLU A 180 17.01 -4.56 -12.33
N GLU A 181 15.85 -3.88 -12.30
CA GLU A 181 15.73 -2.61 -11.58
C GLU A 181 15.69 -2.80 -10.07
N ILE A 182 15.10 -3.89 -9.60
CA ILE A 182 15.10 -4.26 -8.18
C ILE A 182 16.53 -4.52 -7.74
N GLU A 183 17.31 -5.29 -8.50
CA GLU A 183 18.73 -5.53 -8.21
C GLU A 183 19.50 -4.20 -8.11
N ARG A 184 19.31 -3.29 -9.08
CA ARG A 184 19.95 -1.96 -9.04
C ARG A 184 19.57 -1.14 -7.81
N LEU A 185 18.30 -1.17 -7.40
CA LEU A 185 17.85 -0.54 -6.16
C LEU A 185 18.56 -1.17 -4.95
N LEU A 186 18.56 -2.50 -4.87
CA LEU A 186 19.06 -3.23 -3.71
C LEU A 186 20.58 -3.15 -3.56
N VAL A 187 21.33 -3.05 -4.67
CA VAL A 187 22.79 -2.86 -4.67
C VAL A 187 23.17 -1.40 -4.45
N GLY A 188 22.40 -0.47 -5.03
CA GLY A 188 22.75 0.95 -5.08
C GLY A 188 22.20 1.80 -3.94
N SER A 189 21.41 1.23 -3.02
CA SER A 189 20.77 1.97 -1.93
C SER A 189 20.53 1.09 -0.72
N GLU A 190 20.55 1.70 0.48
CA GLU A 190 20.15 1.05 1.74
C GLU A 190 18.67 1.28 2.08
N ALA A 191 17.92 1.89 1.16
CA ALA A 191 16.56 2.31 1.42
C ALA A 191 15.64 1.15 1.80
N GLY A 192 14.66 1.46 2.65
CA GLY A 192 13.61 0.51 3.00
C GLY A 192 12.81 0.07 1.78
N VAL A 193 12.32 -1.16 1.78
CA VAL A 193 11.54 -1.76 0.68
C VAL A 193 10.10 -2.02 1.12
N CYS A 194 9.14 -1.69 0.26
CA CYS A 194 7.78 -2.17 0.33
C CYS A 194 7.65 -3.42 -0.55
N LEU A 195 7.44 -4.57 0.07
CA LEU A 195 7.23 -5.81 -0.66
C LEU A 195 5.77 -5.89 -1.13
N ASP A 196 5.53 -5.72 -2.42
CA ASP A 196 4.21 -5.88 -3.04
C ASP A 196 4.14 -7.16 -3.86
N ILE A 197 3.46 -8.18 -3.31
CA ILE A 197 3.56 -9.56 -3.78
C ILE A 197 3.08 -9.69 -5.24
N ALA A 198 1.89 -9.19 -5.53
CA ALA A 198 1.27 -9.28 -6.84
C ALA A 198 2.03 -8.43 -7.86
N HIS A 199 2.46 -7.21 -7.49
CA HIS A 199 3.20 -6.37 -8.42
C HIS A 199 4.55 -6.96 -8.82
N LEU A 200 5.26 -7.61 -7.90
CA LEU A 200 6.49 -8.36 -8.21
C LEU A 200 6.19 -9.51 -9.19
N VAL A 201 5.15 -10.30 -8.92
CA VAL A 201 4.76 -11.42 -9.80
C VAL A 201 4.32 -10.93 -11.19
N ILE A 202 3.59 -9.81 -11.28
CA ILE A 202 3.21 -9.20 -12.56
C ILE A 202 4.47 -8.76 -13.32
N ALA A 203 5.43 -8.11 -12.64
CA ALA A 203 6.69 -7.68 -13.22
C ALA A 203 7.65 -8.83 -13.57
N GLY A 204 7.36 -10.06 -13.15
CA GLY A 204 8.19 -11.25 -13.41
C GLY A 204 9.31 -11.48 -12.39
N ALA A 205 9.26 -10.81 -11.24
CA ALA A 205 10.16 -11.06 -10.11
C ALA A 205 9.57 -12.10 -9.15
N ASP A 206 10.44 -12.87 -8.47
CA ASP A 206 10.03 -13.77 -7.39
C ASP A 206 10.02 -13.02 -6.04
N PRO A 207 8.86 -12.89 -5.36
CA PRO A 207 8.81 -12.25 -4.05
C PRO A 207 9.74 -12.88 -3.01
N ILE A 208 10.01 -14.19 -3.08
CA ILE A 208 10.88 -14.89 -2.12
C ILE A 208 12.34 -14.44 -2.31
N GLU A 209 12.81 -14.38 -3.57
CA GLU A 209 14.14 -13.89 -3.89
C GLU A 209 14.32 -12.43 -3.43
N VAL A 210 13.31 -11.58 -3.66
CA VAL A 210 13.33 -10.20 -3.17
C VAL A 210 13.39 -10.14 -1.64
N ILE A 211 12.69 -11.03 -0.93
CA ILE A 211 12.78 -11.10 0.54
C ILE A 211 14.19 -11.45 1.01
N GLU A 212 14.84 -12.39 0.35
CA GLU A 212 16.20 -12.82 0.68
C GLU A 212 17.22 -11.70 0.43
N LEU A 213 17.14 -11.03 -0.72
CA LEU A 213 18.04 -9.93 -1.10
C LEU A 213 17.78 -8.63 -0.31
N ALA A 214 16.54 -8.40 0.11
CA ALA A 214 16.13 -7.22 0.90
C ALA A 214 15.99 -7.52 2.39
N ALA A 215 16.54 -8.63 2.89
CA ALA A 215 16.44 -9.03 4.29
C ALA A 215 16.90 -7.88 5.22
N GLY A 216 16.10 -7.57 6.23
CA GLY A 216 16.33 -6.44 7.14
C GLY A 216 15.94 -5.05 6.58
N ARG A 217 15.71 -4.91 5.27
CA ARG A 217 15.28 -3.66 4.62
C ARG A 217 13.78 -3.59 4.36
N ILE A 218 13.03 -4.69 4.46
CA ILE A 218 11.56 -4.67 4.27
C ILE A 218 10.91 -3.84 5.41
N GLN A 219 10.27 -2.73 5.06
CA GLN A 219 9.59 -1.82 6.01
C GLN A 219 8.06 -1.87 5.92
N HIS A 220 7.53 -2.35 4.79
CA HIS A 220 6.09 -2.49 4.56
C HIS A 220 5.82 -3.69 3.65
N VAL A 221 4.65 -4.31 3.77
CA VAL A 221 4.24 -5.43 2.93
C VAL A 221 2.81 -5.21 2.46
N HIS A 222 2.60 -5.24 1.16
CA HIS A 222 1.27 -5.34 0.57
C HIS A 222 0.95 -6.82 0.34
N LEU A 223 -0.04 -7.32 1.08
CA LEU A 223 -0.62 -8.65 0.91
C LEU A 223 -1.72 -8.59 -0.13
N ASN A 224 -1.47 -9.28 -1.23
CA ASN A 224 -2.39 -9.40 -2.34
C ASN A 224 -2.06 -10.69 -3.09
N ASP A 225 -2.99 -11.11 -3.94
CA ASP A 225 -2.87 -12.33 -4.72
C ASP A 225 -3.35 -12.06 -6.14
N VAL A 226 -2.82 -12.82 -7.10
CA VAL A 226 -2.91 -12.45 -8.51
C VAL A 226 -3.24 -13.65 -9.39
N ASP A 227 -4.07 -13.41 -10.41
CA ASP A 227 -4.28 -14.33 -11.50
C ASP A 227 -3.05 -14.37 -12.42
N LEU A 228 -2.40 -15.53 -12.52
CA LEU A 228 -1.13 -15.66 -13.24
C LEU A 228 -1.26 -15.52 -14.76
N ASP A 229 -2.40 -15.90 -15.36
CA ASP A 229 -2.60 -15.71 -16.80
C ASP A 229 -2.81 -14.24 -17.12
N LEU A 230 -3.68 -13.55 -16.35
CA LEU A 230 -3.86 -12.11 -16.52
C LEU A 230 -2.56 -11.35 -16.26
N ALA A 231 -1.81 -11.70 -15.22
CA ALA A 231 -0.52 -11.09 -14.91
C ALA A 231 0.48 -11.25 -16.08
N ARG A 232 0.58 -12.45 -16.65
CA ARG A 232 1.40 -12.71 -17.83
C ARG A 232 0.94 -11.87 -19.03
N ARG A 233 -0.37 -11.82 -19.30
CA ARG A 233 -0.91 -11.05 -20.43
C ARG A 233 -0.67 -9.55 -20.31
N VAL A 234 -0.71 -9.01 -19.09
CA VAL A 234 -0.36 -7.62 -18.78
C VAL A 234 1.12 -7.37 -19.03
N ARG A 235 1.99 -8.25 -18.51
CA ARG A 235 3.44 -8.16 -18.73
C ARG A 235 3.82 -8.21 -20.21
N ASP A 236 3.19 -9.10 -20.96
CA ASP A 236 3.39 -9.27 -22.41
C ASP A 236 2.68 -8.17 -23.24
N ARG A 237 2.05 -7.18 -22.58
CA ARG A 237 1.31 -6.05 -23.20
C ARG A 237 0.15 -6.48 -24.12
N SER A 238 -0.34 -7.71 -23.98
CA SER A 238 -1.49 -8.25 -24.72
C SER A 238 -2.85 -7.91 -24.08
N LEU A 239 -2.83 -7.35 -22.88
CA LEU A 239 -3.99 -6.87 -22.14
C LEU A 239 -3.57 -5.64 -21.33
N SER A 240 -4.37 -4.57 -21.33
CA SER A 240 -4.06 -3.40 -20.51
C SER A 240 -4.20 -3.74 -19.01
N TYR A 241 -3.43 -3.07 -18.14
CA TYR A 241 -3.51 -3.25 -16.69
C TYR A 241 -4.95 -3.01 -16.18
N LYS A 242 -5.57 -1.92 -16.64
CA LYS A 242 -6.93 -1.51 -16.28
C LYS A 242 -7.97 -2.58 -16.65
N ASP A 243 -7.86 -3.16 -17.84
CA ASP A 243 -8.75 -4.24 -18.29
C ASP A 243 -8.51 -5.54 -17.53
N ALA A 244 -7.26 -5.83 -17.16
CA ALA A 244 -6.94 -6.98 -16.35
C ALA A 244 -7.53 -6.87 -14.95
N VAL A 245 -7.44 -5.70 -14.30
CA VAL A 245 -8.09 -5.46 -12.99
C VAL A 245 -9.61 -5.59 -13.10
N ALA A 246 -10.22 -5.07 -14.17
CA ALA A 246 -11.65 -5.28 -14.46
C ALA A 246 -12.03 -6.77 -14.59
N ARG A 247 -11.08 -7.61 -15.05
CA ARG A 247 -11.21 -9.07 -15.16
C ARG A 247 -10.76 -9.82 -13.90
N THR A 248 -10.64 -9.13 -12.76
CA THR A 248 -10.20 -9.72 -11.49
C THR A 248 -8.74 -10.20 -11.53
N LEU A 249 -7.83 -9.37 -12.05
CA LEU A 249 -6.38 -9.60 -11.94
C LEU A 249 -5.97 -9.86 -10.49
N PHE A 250 -6.42 -9.01 -9.56
CA PHE A 250 -6.25 -9.25 -8.13
C PHE A 250 -7.36 -10.16 -7.63
N ARG A 251 -6.97 -11.32 -7.10
CA ARG A 251 -7.86 -12.33 -6.54
C ARG A 251 -7.98 -12.13 -5.02
N PRO A 252 -9.07 -12.59 -4.38
CA PRO A 252 -9.06 -12.78 -2.93
C PRO A 252 -7.83 -13.58 -2.54
N VAL A 253 -7.16 -13.15 -1.47
CA VAL A 253 -5.90 -13.76 -1.06
C VAL A 253 -6.12 -15.24 -0.74
N GLY A 254 -5.32 -16.12 -1.35
CA GLY A 254 -5.49 -17.58 -1.27
C GLY A 254 -6.21 -18.19 -2.48
N GLU A 255 -6.79 -17.37 -3.35
CA GLU A 255 -7.46 -17.80 -4.59
C GLU A 255 -6.65 -17.48 -5.86
N GLY A 256 -5.46 -16.88 -5.72
CA GLY A 256 -4.55 -16.60 -6.83
C GLY A 256 -3.32 -17.50 -6.82
N GLY A 257 -2.32 -17.11 -7.62
CA GLY A 257 -1.09 -17.89 -7.83
C GLY A 257 0.16 -17.27 -7.21
N ALA A 258 0.04 -16.24 -6.37
CA ALA A 258 1.20 -15.51 -5.82
C ALA A 258 1.89 -16.22 -4.64
N LYS A 259 1.42 -17.41 -4.26
CA LYS A 259 2.00 -18.26 -3.19
C LYS A 259 2.10 -17.54 -1.83
N VAL A 260 1.08 -16.78 -1.46
CA VAL A 260 1.08 -15.88 -0.28
C VAL A 260 1.45 -16.58 1.03
N THR A 261 1.07 -17.85 1.23
CA THR A 261 1.52 -18.65 2.38
C THR A 261 3.05 -18.73 2.48
N LYS A 262 3.72 -19.10 1.38
CA LYS A 262 5.19 -19.21 1.33
C LYS A 262 5.87 -17.86 1.52
N VAL A 263 5.32 -16.80 0.92
CA VAL A 263 5.84 -15.44 1.10
C VAL A 263 5.73 -15.00 2.56
N THR A 264 4.60 -15.27 3.21
CA THR A 264 4.38 -14.94 4.63
C THR A 264 5.33 -15.73 5.53
N GLU A 265 5.55 -17.02 5.24
CA GLU A 265 6.55 -17.84 5.92
C GLU A 265 7.96 -17.26 5.75
N ALA A 266 8.37 -16.90 4.53
CA ALA A 266 9.68 -16.29 4.27
C ALA A 266 9.86 -14.98 5.05
N LEU A 267 8.84 -14.12 5.10
CA LEU A 267 8.84 -12.91 5.93
C LEU A 267 8.98 -13.21 7.42
N LYS A 268 8.34 -14.26 7.93
CA LYS A 268 8.49 -14.71 9.32
C LYS A 268 9.93 -15.15 9.60
N HIS A 269 10.54 -15.92 8.71
CA HIS A 269 11.94 -16.35 8.81
C HIS A 269 12.92 -15.18 8.75
N ALA A 270 12.66 -14.20 7.88
CA ALA A 270 13.38 -12.93 7.79
C ALA A 270 13.12 -11.99 8.99
N ARG A 271 12.33 -12.43 9.99
CA ARG A 271 11.97 -11.68 11.20
C ARG A 271 11.31 -10.34 10.91
N TYR A 272 10.54 -10.24 9.84
CA TYR A 272 9.71 -9.05 9.59
C TYR A 272 8.71 -8.85 10.73
N ARG A 273 8.53 -7.59 11.15
CA ARG A 273 7.65 -7.16 12.26
C ARG A 273 6.88 -5.88 11.94
N GLY A 274 6.92 -5.44 10.69
CA GLY A 274 6.24 -4.24 10.22
C GLY A 274 4.75 -4.45 10.00
N TRP A 275 4.13 -3.51 9.30
CA TRP A 275 2.71 -3.58 8.93
C TRP A 275 2.51 -4.39 7.65
N TYR A 276 1.47 -5.20 7.65
CA TYR A 276 0.90 -5.77 6.45
C TYR A 276 -0.30 -4.92 6.02
N THR A 277 -0.48 -4.73 4.72
CA THR A 277 -1.66 -4.08 4.15
C THR A 277 -2.34 -5.05 3.21
N LEU A 278 -3.61 -5.37 3.44
CA LEU A 278 -4.42 -6.05 2.42
C LEU A 278 -4.74 -5.05 1.31
N GLU A 279 -4.12 -5.24 0.15
CA GLU A 279 -4.13 -4.30 -0.98
C GLU A 279 -4.58 -5.00 -2.26
N GLN A 280 -5.89 -5.19 -2.39
CA GLN A 280 -6.49 -5.88 -3.53
C GLN A 280 -7.17 -4.86 -4.45
N GLU A 281 -6.47 -4.32 -5.45
CA GLU A 281 -7.08 -3.39 -6.40
C GLU A 281 -8.31 -4.02 -7.08
N THR A 282 -9.40 -3.27 -7.12
CA THR A 282 -10.61 -3.67 -7.83
C THR A 282 -11.14 -2.52 -8.68
N ARG A 283 -11.82 -2.87 -9.76
CA ARG A 283 -12.50 -1.90 -10.64
C ARG A 283 -13.99 -2.13 -10.54
N LEU A 284 -14.72 -1.16 -10.00
CA LEU A 284 -16.18 -1.26 -9.85
C LEU A 284 -16.87 -0.62 -11.05
N VAL A 285 -17.91 -1.29 -11.53
CA VAL A 285 -18.72 -0.83 -12.67
C VAL A 285 -19.83 0.09 -12.17
N SER A 286 -20.44 -0.22 -11.02
CA SER A 286 -21.57 0.56 -10.52
C SER A 286 -21.60 0.62 -8.99
N HIS A 287 -22.50 1.47 -8.49
CA HIS A 287 -22.81 1.58 -7.06
C HIS A 287 -23.42 0.31 -6.45
N ASP A 288 -23.86 -0.67 -7.26
CA ASP A 288 -24.40 -1.95 -6.79
C ASP A 288 -23.31 -2.95 -6.44
N ASP A 289 -22.07 -2.70 -6.85
CA ASP A 289 -20.95 -3.58 -6.51
C ASP A 289 -20.72 -3.63 -4.98
N ARG A 290 -20.45 -4.83 -4.48
CA ARG A 290 -20.25 -5.12 -3.04
C ARG A 290 -18.90 -5.83 -2.85
N PRO A 291 -17.78 -5.10 -2.79
CA PRO A 291 -16.45 -5.72 -2.69
C PRO A 291 -16.21 -6.43 -1.34
N LEU A 292 -16.98 -6.09 -0.30
CA LEU A 292 -16.79 -6.57 1.07
C LEU A 292 -16.60 -8.09 1.19
N GLY A 293 -17.40 -8.89 0.47
CA GLY A 293 -17.28 -10.35 0.51
C GLY A 293 -15.94 -10.90 0.01
N ARG A 294 -15.24 -10.18 -0.89
CA ARG A 294 -13.89 -10.53 -1.34
C ARG A 294 -12.83 -10.15 -0.30
N ILE A 295 -13.04 -9.02 0.36
CA ILE A 295 -12.14 -8.53 1.42
C ILE A 295 -12.22 -9.48 2.63
N SER A 296 -13.42 -9.87 3.05
CA SER A 296 -13.62 -10.82 4.15
C SER A 296 -12.94 -12.17 3.88
N ARG A 297 -13.12 -12.75 2.68
CA ARG A 297 -12.42 -14.00 2.31
C ARG A 297 -10.90 -13.89 2.38
N SER A 298 -10.35 -12.75 1.94
CA SER A 298 -8.91 -12.50 2.04
C SER A 298 -8.44 -12.41 3.50
N LEU A 299 -9.21 -11.75 4.37
CA LEU A 299 -8.91 -11.68 5.80
C LEU A 299 -8.99 -13.04 6.48
N GLU A 300 -10.02 -13.83 6.18
CA GLU A 300 -10.18 -15.20 6.67
C GLU A 300 -8.96 -16.08 6.33
N PHE A 301 -8.39 -15.89 5.13
CA PHE A 301 -7.18 -16.60 4.72
C PHE A 301 -5.91 -16.05 5.40
N VAL A 302 -5.74 -14.73 5.47
CA VAL A 302 -4.49 -14.09 5.90
C VAL A 302 -4.31 -14.09 7.42
N LEU A 303 -5.37 -13.83 8.19
CA LEU A 303 -5.25 -13.66 9.64
C LEU A 303 -4.59 -14.87 10.34
N PRO A 304 -4.94 -16.13 10.03
CA PRO A 304 -4.25 -17.30 10.58
C PRO A 304 -2.77 -17.38 10.22
N LEU A 305 -2.36 -16.80 9.08
CA LEU A 305 -0.95 -16.77 8.65
C LEU A 305 -0.12 -15.72 9.39
N LEU A 306 -0.75 -14.69 9.97
CA LEU A 306 -0.07 -13.62 10.70
C LEU A 306 0.02 -13.89 12.21
N GLY A 307 -0.75 -14.84 12.73
CA GLY A 307 -0.68 -15.32 14.11
C GLY A 307 0.57 -16.13 14.45
#